data_AF-A0A974PAK1-F1
#
_entry.id   AF-A0A974PAK1-F1
#
_cell.length_a   1.000
_cell.length_b   1.000
_cell.length_c   1.000
_cell.angle_alpha   90.00
_cell.angle_beta   90.00
_cell.angle_gamma   90.00
#
_symmetry.space_group_name_H-M   'P 1'
#
loop_
_entity.id
_entity.type
_entity.pdbx_description
1 polymer ?
#
loop_
_entity_poly.entity_id
_entity_poly.type
_entity_poly.pdbx_seq_one_letter_code
_entity_poly.pdbx_strand_id
1 'polypeptide(L)'
;MTKELQGTLRDRFMIHKACEGLPVSHIKLAVKPGEKRTPVNKMLKSLTLAGYERIGDILDIQYSKVGIINGLERSECNLLFGLLRRISNNPSLIINLEILRLLEEEYITKEERKGKIEVIKHRLREMGMIE
;
A
#
# COMPACT_ATOMS: atom_id res chain seq x y z
N MET A 1 33.26 -8.86 -1.75
CA MET A 1 32.05 -9.61 -1.33
C MET A 1 30.82 -8.74 -1.51
N THR A 2 30.28 -8.68 -2.73
CA THR A 2 28.95 -8.14 -2.99
C THR A 2 27.94 -9.18 -2.50
N LYS A 3 27.36 -8.97 -1.32
CA LYS A 3 26.10 -9.62 -0.96
C LYS A 3 25.04 -9.02 -1.88
N GLU A 4 25.01 -9.51 -3.11
CA GLU A 4 24.02 -9.10 -4.11
C GLU A 4 22.64 -9.31 -3.51
N LEU A 5 21.75 -8.41 -3.90
CA LEU A 5 20.40 -8.19 -3.38
C LEU A 5 19.49 -9.42 -3.60
N GLN A 6 19.81 -10.54 -2.94
CA GLN A 6 18.96 -11.72 -2.87
C GLN A 6 17.84 -11.40 -1.89
N GLY A 7 16.62 -11.36 -2.41
CA GLY A 7 15.44 -11.00 -1.65
C GLY A 7 14.42 -10.25 -2.51
N THR A 8 13.18 -10.36 -2.07
CA THR A 8 12.04 -9.62 -2.59
C THR A 8 11.92 -8.26 -1.88
N LEU A 9 11.03 -7.41 -2.36
CA LEU A 9 10.70 -6.17 -1.66
C LEU A 9 10.07 -6.43 -0.29
N ARG A 10 9.34 -7.54 -0.16
CA ARG A 10 8.77 -8.04 1.11
C ARG A 10 9.81 -8.21 2.20
N ASP A 11 11.01 -8.69 1.86
CA ASP A 11 12.10 -8.88 2.83
C ASP A 11 12.66 -7.55 3.38
N ARG A 12 12.34 -6.43 2.72
CA ARG A 12 12.84 -5.09 3.08
C ARG A 12 11.77 -4.14 3.61
N PHE A 13 10.53 -4.39 3.24
CA PHE A 13 9.39 -3.57 3.59
C PHE A 13 8.39 -4.44 4.34
N MET A 14 8.36 -4.29 5.67
CA MET A 14 7.39 -4.98 6.53
C MET A 14 6.02 -4.33 6.41
N ILE A 15 5.39 -4.54 5.27
CA ILE A 15 4.01 -4.10 5.01
C ILE A 15 3.06 -5.07 5.71
N HIS A 16 2.08 -4.52 6.43
CA HIS A 16 1.07 -5.32 7.11
C HIS A 16 0.25 -6.14 6.10
N LYS A 17 -0.05 -7.40 6.41
CA LYS A 17 -0.71 -8.34 5.47
C LYS A 17 -2.05 -7.83 4.93
N ALA A 18 -2.81 -7.08 5.74
CA ALA A 18 -4.07 -6.45 5.30
C ALA A 18 -3.87 -5.51 4.10
N CYS A 19 -2.71 -4.83 4.05
CA CYS A 19 -2.38 -3.91 2.98
C CYS A 19 -2.02 -4.60 1.67
N GLU A 20 -1.53 -5.84 1.72
CA GLU A 20 -1.06 -6.56 0.53
C GLU A 20 -2.18 -6.87 -0.46
N GLY A 21 -3.39 -7.14 0.05
CA GLY A 21 -4.57 -7.38 -0.76
C GLY A 21 -5.13 -6.12 -1.41
N LEU A 22 -4.64 -4.93 -1.04
CA LEU A 22 -5.14 -3.67 -1.56
C LEU A 22 -4.60 -3.41 -2.98
N PRO A 23 -5.39 -2.70 -3.83
CA PRO A 23 -4.92 -2.22 -5.12
C PRO A 23 -3.62 -1.41 -5.01
N VAL A 24 -2.72 -1.57 -5.99
CA VAL A 24 -1.47 -0.80 -6.09
C VAL A 24 -1.71 0.70 -6.03
N SER A 25 -2.84 1.16 -6.57
CA SER A 25 -3.22 2.57 -6.60
C SER A 25 -3.38 3.19 -5.21
N HIS A 26 -3.60 2.37 -4.17
CA HIS A 26 -3.68 2.83 -2.77
C HIS A 26 -2.33 3.26 -2.20
N ILE A 27 -1.21 2.92 -2.83
CA ILE A 27 0.12 3.43 -2.41
C ILE A 27 0.15 4.98 -2.44
N LYS A 28 -0.69 5.63 -3.27
CA LYS A 28 -0.81 7.10 -3.33
C LYS A 28 -1.23 7.76 -2.01
N LEU A 29 -1.79 7.01 -1.07
CA LEU A 29 -2.28 7.54 0.21
C LEU A 29 -1.15 7.78 1.20
N ALA A 30 0.01 7.15 0.98
CA ALA A 30 1.22 7.42 1.74
C ALA A 30 1.96 8.70 1.28
N VAL A 31 1.39 9.43 0.31
CA VAL A 31 1.87 10.72 -0.16
C VAL A 31 1.53 11.79 0.88
N LYS A 32 2.53 12.55 1.30
CA LYS A 32 2.35 13.61 2.29
C LYS A 32 1.63 14.82 1.68
N PRO A 33 0.90 15.60 2.50
CA PRO A 33 0.43 16.92 2.09
C PRO A 33 1.60 17.76 1.54
N GLY A 34 1.41 18.37 0.36
CA GLY A 34 2.42 19.19 -0.31
C GLY A 34 3.34 18.45 -1.28
N GLU A 35 3.31 17.11 -1.34
CA GLU A 35 4.06 16.36 -2.35
C GLU A 35 3.33 16.35 -3.71
N LYS A 36 4.12 16.40 -4.79
CA LYS A 36 3.58 16.39 -6.15
C LYS A 36 2.93 15.04 -6.45
N ARG A 37 1.64 15.06 -6.79
CA ARG A 37 0.87 13.84 -7.13
C ARG A 37 1.15 13.32 -8.54
N THR A 38 1.55 14.20 -9.47
CA THR A 38 1.85 13.82 -10.86
C THR A 38 2.87 12.68 -10.99
N PRO A 39 4.07 12.74 -10.36
CA PRO A 39 5.03 11.63 -10.44
C PRO A 39 4.51 10.34 -9.78
N VAL A 40 3.69 10.45 -8.73
CA VAL A 40 3.06 9.29 -8.08
C VAL A 40 2.08 8.63 -9.04
N ASN A 41 1.21 9.40 -9.69
CA ASN A 41 0.24 8.88 -10.64
C ASN A 41 0.92 8.24 -11.87
N LYS A 42 2.01 8.84 -12.35
CA LYS A 42 2.81 8.26 -13.45
C LYS A 42 3.41 6.91 -13.04
N MET A 43 4.08 6.85 -11.89
CA MET A 43 4.64 5.62 -11.32
C MET A 43 3.57 4.52 -11.17
N LEU A 44 2.40 4.86 -10.62
CA LEU A 44 1.30 3.90 -10.45
C LEU A 44 0.76 3.38 -11.77
N LYS A 45 0.62 4.26 -12.77
CA LYS A 45 0.21 3.85 -14.12
C LYS A 45 1.21 2.87 -14.73
N SER A 46 2.51 3.12 -14.60
CA SER A 46 3.55 2.21 -15.08
C SER A 46 3.49 0.84 -14.39
N LEU A 47 3.28 0.81 -13.08
CA LEU A 47 3.13 -0.44 -12.32
C LEU A 47 1.89 -1.24 -12.77
N THR A 48 0.76 -0.57 -12.96
CA THR A 48 -0.47 -1.22 -13.46
C THR A 48 -0.30 -1.73 -14.89
N LEU A 49 0.34 -0.97 -15.78
CA LEU A 49 0.62 -1.42 -17.15
C LEU A 49 1.59 -2.61 -17.20
N ALA A 50 2.48 -2.72 -16.21
CA ALA A 50 3.37 -3.87 -16.04
C ALA A 50 2.68 -5.10 -15.40
N GLY A 51 1.38 -5.01 -15.09
CA GLY A 51 0.59 -6.13 -14.57
C GLY A 51 0.59 -6.24 -13.04
N TYR A 52 1.10 -5.25 -12.31
CA TYR A 52 1.03 -5.22 -10.84
C TYR A 52 -0.30 -4.59 -10.42
N GLU A 53 -1.25 -5.40 -9.97
CA GLU A 53 -2.59 -4.94 -9.60
C GLU A 53 -2.70 -4.64 -8.11
N ARG A 54 -2.00 -5.40 -7.28
CA ARG A 54 -2.06 -5.36 -5.82
C ARG A 54 -0.72 -4.96 -5.22
N ILE A 55 -0.76 -4.45 -3.99
CA ILE A 55 0.46 -4.13 -3.23
C ILE A 55 1.31 -5.38 -3.02
N GLY A 56 0.68 -6.54 -2.75
CA GLY A 56 1.37 -7.83 -2.63
C GLY A 56 2.20 -8.19 -3.87
N ASP A 57 1.64 -7.97 -5.07
CA ASP A 57 2.34 -8.26 -6.34
C ASP A 57 3.65 -7.46 -6.46
N ILE A 58 3.67 -6.23 -5.93
CA ILE A 58 4.89 -5.42 -5.86
C ILE A 58 5.86 -5.98 -4.84
N LEU A 59 5.38 -6.39 -3.67
CA LEU A 59 6.24 -6.88 -2.61
C LEU A 59 6.97 -8.17 -2.99
N ASP A 60 6.37 -8.98 -3.86
CA ASP A 60 6.97 -10.23 -4.35
C ASP A 60 8.01 -10.01 -5.46
N ILE A 61 8.20 -8.76 -5.93
CA ILE A 61 9.24 -8.42 -6.91
C ILE A 61 10.61 -8.59 -6.25
N GLN A 62 11.51 -9.29 -6.95
CA GLN A 62 12.93 -9.33 -6.59
C GLN A 62 13.52 -7.92 -6.59
N TYR A 63 14.20 -7.53 -5.53
CA TYR A 63 14.71 -6.16 -5.38
C TYR A 63 15.57 -5.71 -6.56
N SER A 64 16.39 -6.62 -7.11
CA SER A 64 17.23 -6.40 -8.29
C SER A 64 16.45 -6.15 -9.58
N LYS A 65 15.18 -6.60 -9.67
CA LYS A 65 14.33 -6.49 -10.85
C LYS A 65 13.44 -5.26 -10.87
N VAL A 66 13.37 -4.49 -9.78
CA VAL A 66 12.50 -3.30 -9.71
C VAL A 66 12.92 -2.24 -10.73
N GLY A 67 14.23 -2.03 -10.90
CA GLY A 67 14.77 -1.02 -11.83
C GLY A 67 14.63 -1.37 -13.31
N ILE A 68 14.15 -2.56 -13.65
CA ILE A 68 13.91 -3.02 -15.03
C ILE A 68 12.42 -3.22 -15.33
N ILE A 69 11.53 -2.79 -14.43
CA ILE A 69 10.09 -2.77 -14.71
C ILE A 69 9.85 -1.83 -15.89
N ASN A 70 9.23 -2.35 -16.95
CA ASN A 70 8.95 -1.59 -18.16
C ASN A 70 8.13 -0.33 -17.83
N GLY A 71 8.64 0.82 -18.26
CA GLY A 71 8.00 2.11 -18.03
C GLY A 71 8.21 2.72 -16.64
N LEU A 72 9.01 2.10 -15.77
CA LEU A 72 9.37 2.65 -14.46
C LEU A 72 10.79 3.25 -14.48
N GLU A 73 10.89 4.56 -14.36
CA GLU A 73 12.17 5.27 -14.31
C GLU A 73 12.83 5.15 -12.92
N ARG A 74 14.14 5.44 -12.84
CA ARG A 74 14.88 5.40 -11.57
C ARG A 74 14.30 6.33 -10.50
N SER A 75 13.81 7.49 -10.90
CA SER A 75 13.14 8.46 -10.03
C SER A 75 11.83 7.90 -9.45
N GLU A 76 11.09 7.14 -10.24
CA GLU A 76 9.83 6.49 -9.87
C GLU A 76 10.08 5.26 -8.97
N CYS A 77 11.16 4.52 -9.21
CA CYS A 77 11.61 3.44 -8.31
C CYS A 77 11.93 3.98 -6.90
N ASN A 78 12.66 5.09 -6.83
CA ASN A 78 12.98 5.74 -5.54
C ASN A 78 11.72 6.24 -4.83
N LEU A 79 10.77 6.78 -5.59
CA LEU A 79 9.47 7.21 -5.07
C LEU A 79 8.69 6.01 -4.51
N LEU A 80 8.62 4.90 -5.25
CA LEU A 80 7.97 3.67 -4.81
C LEU A 80 8.56 3.18 -3.49
N PHE A 81 9.88 3.08 -3.39
CA PHE A 81 10.55 2.68 -2.14
C PHE A 81 10.27 3.64 -0.98
N GLY A 82 10.24 4.94 -1.26
CA GLY A 82 9.87 5.95 -0.26
C GLY A 82 8.44 5.75 0.27
N LEU A 83 7.49 5.45 -0.61
CA LEU A 83 6.09 5.22 -0.25
C LEU A 83 5.91 3.89 0.49
N LEU A 84 6.51 2.79 0.01
CA LEU A 84 6.50 1.50 0.70
C LEU A 84 7.11 1.60 2.10
N ARG A 85 8.20 2.37 2.27
CA ARG A 85 8.79 2.62 3.59
C ARG A 85 7.82 3.33 4.53
N ARG A 86 7.10 4.33 4.04
CA ARG A 86 6.10 5.06 4.85
C ARG A 86 4.94 4.16 5.26
N ILE A 87 4.47 3.35 4.33
CA ILE A 87 3.41 2.37 4.60
C ILE A 87 3.89 1.36 5.65
N SER A 88 5.13 0.86 5.52
CA SER A 88 5.72 -0.08 6.49
C SER A 88 5.78 0.54 7.89
N ASN A 89 6.18 1.81 7.98
CA ASN A 89 6.29 2.52 9.25
C ASN A 89 4.94 2.96 9.82
N ASN A 90 3.95 3.19 8.97
CA ASN A 90 2.62 3.64 9.38
C ASN A 90 1.53 3.01 8.49
N PRO A 91 1.12 1.76 8.78
CA PRO A 91 0.09 1.05 8.01
C PRO A 91 -1.28 1.73 8.06
N SER A 92 -1.56 2.55 9.10
CA SER A 92 -2.82 3.29 9.23
C SER A 92 -3.12 4.21 8.04
N LEU A 93 -2.07 4.67 7.33
CA LEU A 93 -2.17 5.52 6.14
C LEU A 93 -3.00 4.87 5.02
N ILE A 94 -3.04 3.54 4.97
CA ILE A 94 -3.80 2.79 3.97
C ILE A 94 -4.89 1.91 4.56
N ILE A 95 -4.76 1.46 5.82
CA ILE A 95 -5.81 0.68 6.51
C ILE A 95 -7.06 1.53 6.73
N ASN A 96 -6.92 2.84 6.99
CA ASN A 96 -8.06 3.75 7.14
C ASN A 96 -8.95 3.82 5.87
N LEU A 97 -8.43 3.46 4.69
CA LEU A 97 -9.25 3.38 3.48
C LEU A 97 -10.11 2.11 3.42
N GLU A 98 -9.70 0.99 4.03
CA GLU A 98 -10.53 -0.22 4.06
C GLU A 98 -11.76 0.03 4.94
N ILE A 99 -11.56 0.80 6.02
CA ILE A 99 -12.62 1.35 6.88
C ILE A 99 -13.52 2.29 6.07
N LEU A 100 -12.96 3.23 5.31
CA LEU A 100 -13.75 4.17 4.50
C LEU A 100 -14.47 3.48 3.34
N ARG A 101 -13.88 2.48 2.67
CA ARG A 101 -14.53 1.73 1.58
C ARG A 101 -15.70 0.89 2.09
N LEU A 102 -15.54 0.23 3.26
CA LEU A 102 -16.65 -0.44 3.96
C LEU A 102 -17.79 0.52 4.31
N LEU A 103 -17.50 1.81 4.49
CA LEU A 103 -18.46 2.87 4.80
C LEU A 103 -19.04 3.55 3.54
N GLU A 104 -18.32 3.57 2.41
CA GLU A 104 -18.72 4.20 1.15
C GLU A 104 -19.47 3.25 0.20
N GLU A 105 -19.26 1.93 0.27
CA GLU A 105 -19.89 0.96 -0.63
C GLU A 105 -21.41 0.77 -0.40
N GLU A 106 -22.05 1.44 0.55
CA GLU A 106 -23.32 0.92 1.06
C GLU A 106 -24.27 2.02 1.59
N TYR A 107 -25.52 2.03 1.09
CA TYR A 107 -26.66 2.76 1.64
C TYR A 107 -27.11 2.06 2.95
N ILE A 108 -26.30 2.18 3.99
CA ILE A 108 -26.49 1.41 5.23
C ILE A 108 -27.31 2.17 6.26
N THR A 109 -28.19 1.44 6.95
CA THR A 109 -28.96 1.97 8.06
C THR A 109 -28.07 2.27 9.29
N LYS A 110 -28.58 3.07 10.23
CA LYS A 110 -27.81 3.53 11.41
C LYS A 110 -27.30 2.37 12.28
N GLU A 111 -28.02 1.25 12.32
CA GLU A 111 -27.68 0.06 13.12
C GLU A 111 -26.58 -0.78 12.46
N GLU A 112 -26.65 -1.00 11.15
CA GLU A 112 -25.60 -1.71 10.42
C GLU A 112 -24.28 -0.94 10.42
N ARG A 113 -24.35 0.41 10.36
CA ARG A 113 -23.16 1.27 10.55
C ARG A 113 -22.54 1.07 11.94
N LYS A 114 -23.34 0.94 13.00
CA LYS A 114 -22.82 0.64 14.35
C LYS A 114 -22.18 -0.74 14.41
N GLY A 115 -22.82 -1.76 13.85
CA GLY A 115 -22.27 -3.12 13.77
C GLY A 115 -20.93 -3.15 13.05
N LYS A 116 -20.82 -2.51 11.89
CA LYS A 116 -19.57 -2.42 11.12
C LYS A 116 -18.48 -1.62 11.83
N ILE A 117 -18.82 -0.52 12.51
CA ILE A 117 -17.86 0.22 13.34
C ILE A 117 -17.32 -0.67 14.46
N GLU A 118 -18.16 -1.49 15.11
CA GLU A 118 -17.67 -2.43 16.12
C GLU A 118 -16.81 -3.54 15.53
N VAL A 119 -17.14 -4.07 14.34
CA VAL A 119 -16.27 -5.02 13.64
C VAL A 119 -14.92 -4.39 13.30
N ILE A 120 -14.91 -3.15 12.85
CA ILE A 120 -13.70 -2.40 12.53
C ILE A 120 -12.88 -2.14 13.80
N LYS A 121 -13.50 -1.68 14.90
CA LYS A 121 -12.82 -1.50 16.18
C LYS A 121 -12.26 -2.81 16.72
N HIS A 122 -13.01 -3.90 16.63
CA HIS A 122 -12.56 -5.23 17.02
C HIS A 122 -11.30 -5.62 16.25
N ARG A 123 -11.33 -5.50 14.92
CA ARG A 123 -10.16 -5.79 14.07
C ARG A 123 -8.98 -4.86 14.39
N LEU A 124 -9.22 -3.57 14.66
CA LEU A 124 -8.18 -2.62 15.06
C LEU A 124 -7.56 -2.96 16.43
N ARG A 125 -8.35 -3.46 17.39
CA ARG A 125 -7.86 -3.99 18.67
C ARG A 125 -7.04 -5.26 18.49
N GLU A 126 -7.52 -6.19 17.66
CA GLU A 126 -6.76 -7.41 17.31
C GLU A 126 -5.43 -7.09 16.61
N MET A 127 -5.39 -6.00 15.85
CA MET A 127 -4.17 -5.48 15.22
C MET A 127 -3.28 -4.66 16.18
N GLY A 128 -3.68 -4.48 17.45
CA GLY A 128 -2.93 -3.72 18.45
C GLY A 128 -2.83 -2.22 18.18
N MET A 129 -3.73 -1.69 17.35
CA MET A 129 -3.70 -0.28 16.93
C MET A 129 -4.44 0.65 17.89
N ILE A 130 -5.38 0.10 18.67
CA ILE A 130 -6.20 0.79 19.67
C ILE A 130 -6.48 -0.19 20.83
N GLU A 131 -6.82 0.33 22.01
CA GLU A 131 -7.26 -0.46 23.18
C GLU A 131 -8.75 -0.86 23.13
#